data_AF-A0A2V9DA41-F1
#
_entry.id   AF-A0A2V9DA41-F1
#
_cell.length_a   1.000
_cell.length_b   1.000
_cell.length_c   1.000
_cell.angle_alpha   90.00
_cell.angle_beta   90.00
_cell.angle_gamma   90.00
#
_symmetry.space_group_name_H-M   'P 1'
#
loop_
_entity.id
_entity.type
_entity.pdbx_description
1 polymer ?
#
loop_
_entity_poly.entity_id
_entity_poly.type
_entity_poly.pdbx_seq_one_letter_code
_entity_poly.pdbx_strand_id
1 'polypeptide(L)'
;MLTEVGIIGPAAILQLLSSQFGIRRLLHEGGPTLFGAFLAAGVVDEFFMTLSPQIAGRLPQTIRPGLVEAVEFVPDTAPWFQLLSVKQKAEYLYLRYRCTGPRRA
;
A
#
# COMPACT_ATOMS: atom_id res chain seq x y z
N MET A 1 -31.70 -10.97 -9.05
CA MET A 1 -31.06 -11.26 -7.76
C MET A 1 -29.82 -10.39 -7.69
N LEU A 2 -29.90 -9.24 -7.03
CA LEU A 2 -28.74 -8.36 -6.88
C LEU A 2 -27.77 -9.09 -5.94
N THR A 3 -26.61 -9.49 -6.44
CA THR A 3 -25.54 -10.04 -5.59
C THR A 3 -25.14 -8.95 -4.60
N GLU A 4 -25.33 -9.20 -3.30
CA GLU A 4 -24.65 -8.41 -2.28
C GLU A 4 -23.15 -8.43 -2.61
N VAL A 5 -22.59 -7.25 -2.91
CA VAL A 5 -21.16 -7.11 -3.08
C VAL A 5 -20.54 -7.25 -1.70
N GLY A 6 -20.20 -8.48 -1.33
CA GLY A 6 -19.48 -8.76 -0.09
C GLY A 6 -18.11 -8.07 -0.13
N ILE A 7 -17.76 -7.37 0.95
CA ILE A 7 -16.43 -6.79 1.11
C ILE A 7 -15.45 -7.94 1.35
N ILE A 8 -14.53 -8.18 0.42
CA ILE A 8 -13.48 -9.19 0.56
C ILE A 8 -12.25 -8.54 1.20
N GLY A 9 -11.85 -9.04 2.37
CA GLY A 9 -10.67 -8.56 3.08
C GLY A 9 -9.34 -8.98 2.39
N PRO A 10 -8.25 -8.20 2.56
CA PRO A 10 -6.94 -8.50 1.95
C PRO A 10 -6.43 -9.92 2.22
N ALA A 11 -6.53 -10.41 3.46
CA ALA A 11 -6.08 -11.76 3.81
C ALA A 11 -6.84 -12.84 3.03
N ALA A 12 -8.15 -12.67 2.82
CA ALA A 12 -8.96 -13.59 2.03
C ALA A 12 -8.56 -13.55 0.54
N ILE A 13 -8.25 -12.38 0.00
CA ILE A 13 -7.71 -12.23 -1.36
C ILE A 13 -6.40 -13.02 -1.49
N LEU A 14 -5.46 -12.83 -0.57
CA LEU A 14 -4.17 -13.52 -0.58
C LEU A 14 -4.33 -15.03 -0.45
N GLN A 15 -5.21 -15.50 0.43
CA GLN A 15 -5.50 -16.92 0.61
C GLN A 15 -6.10 -17.55 -0.65
N LEU A 16 -7.05 -16.86 -1.30
CA LEU A 16 -7.62 -17.31 -2.56
C LEU A 16 -6.54 -17.42 -3.65
N LEU A 17 -5.75 -16.35 -3.83
CA LEU A 17 -4.68 -16.30 -4.84
C LEU A 17 -3.62 -17.40 -4.60
N SER A 18 -3.23 -17.63 -3.35
CA SER A 18 -2.27 -18.69 -3.04
C SER A 18 -2.87 -20.08 -3.21
N SER A 19 -4.10 -20.34 -2.75
CA SER A 19 -4.69 -21.69 -2.72
C SER A 19 -5.22 -22.15 -4.07
N GLN A 20 -5.85 -21.25 -4.84
CA GLN A 20 -6.47 -21.58 -6.12
C GLN A 20 -5.51 -21.44 -7.30
N PHE A 21 -4.57 -20.48 -7.22
CA PHE A 21 -3.71 -20.12 -8.34
C PHE A 21 -2.21 -20.31 -8.05
N GLY A 22 -1.84 -20.76 -6.84
CA GLY A 22 -0.45 -20.99 -6.48
C GLY A 22 0.41 -19.72 -6.41
N ILE A 23 -0.21 -18.54 -6.31
CA ILE A 23 0.52 -17.27 -6.30
C ILE A 23 1.33 -17.17 -5.01
N ARG A 24 2.66 -17.01 -5.16
CA ARG A 24 3.61 -16.85 -4.05
C ARG A 24 4.14 -15.43 -3.89
N ARG A 25 4.00 -14.60 -4.94
CA ARG A 25 4.45 -13.22 -4.99
C ARG A 25 3.37 -12.42 -5.71
N LEU A 26 2.79 -11.47 -5.00
CA LEU A 26 1.77 -10.57 -5.53
C LEU A 26 2.32 -9.15 -5.53
N LEU A 27 2.25 -8.48 -6.69
CA LEU A 27 2.35 -7.04 -6.77
C LEU A 27 0.93 -6.51 -6.91
N HIS A 28 0.47 -5.70 -5.97
CA HIS A 28 -0.77 -4.96 -6.13
C HIS A 28 -0.43 -3.47 -6.25
N GLU A 29 -0.94 -2.81 -7.29
CA GLU A 29 -0.59 -1.42 -7.61
C GLU A 29 -1.51 -0.39 -6.96
N GLY A 30 -2.34 -0.80 -5.99
CA GLY A 30 -3.33 0.08 -5.37
C GLY A 30 -4.40 0.51 -6.39
N GLY A 31 -5.25 1.51 -6.15
CA GLY A 31 -4.95 2.80 -5.50
C GLY A 31 -5.10 2.92 -3.98
N PRO A 32 -5.21 4.16 -3.46
CA PRO A 32 -4.98 4.48 -2.03
C PRO A 32 -5.88 3.76 -1.03
N THR A 33 -7.15 3.55 -1.35
CA THR A 33 -8.10 2.79 -0.52
C THR A 33 -7.71 1.32 -0.42
N LEU A 34 -7.35 0.70 -1.55
CA LEU A 34 -6.95 -0.71 -1.58
C LEU A 34 -5.61 -0.91 -0.85
N PHE A 35 -4.65 -0.02 -1.08
CA PHE A 35 -3.37 -0.08 -0.37
C PHE A 35 -3.55 0.14 1.13
N GLY A 36 -4.42 1.07 1.53
CA GLY A 36 -4.79 1.28 2.93
C GLY A 36 -5.37 0.03 3.60
N ALA A 37 -6.28 -0.68 2.93
CA ALA A 37 -6.82 -1.93 3.45
C ALA A 37 -5.72 -3.00 3.67
N PHE A 38 -4.80 -3.16 2.73
CA PHE A 38 -3.68 -4.12 2.84
C PHE A 38 -2.71 -3.75 3.96
N LEU A 39 -2.41 -2.46 4.14
CA LEU A 39 -1.63 -1.97 5.28
C LEU A 39 -2.35 -2.26 6.60
N ALA A 40 -3.65 -1.97 6.70
CA ALA A 40 -4.46 -2.21 7.89
C ALA A 40 -4.52 -3.69 8.28
N ALA A 41 -4.54 -4.57 7.28
CA ALA A 41 -4.53 -6.02 7.49
C ALA A 41 -3.15 -6.58 7.87
N GLY A 42 -2.09 -5.76 7.84
CA GLY A 42 -0.73 -6.19 8.20
C GLY A 42 -0.11 -7.19 7.22
N VAL A 43 -0.56 -7.21 5.96
CA VAL A 43 -0.15 -8.20 4.95
C VAL A 43 0.77 -7.64 3.87
N VAL A 44 1.34 -6.44 4.08
CA VAL A 44 2.29 -5.81 3.16
C VAL A 44 3.72 -6.12 3.61
N ASP A 45 4.44 -6.91 2.82
CA ASP A 45 5.84 -7.25 3.10
C ASP A 45 6.81 -6.15 2.63
N GLU A 46 6.58 -5.61 1.43
CA GLU A 46 7.43 -4.61 0.80
C GLU A 46 6.60 -3.52 0.13
N PHE A 47 7.13 -2.30 0.14
CA PHE A 47 6.51 -1.13 -0.46
C PHE A 47 7.47 -0.49 -1.47
N PHE A 48 6.99 -0.32 -2.71
CA PHE A 48 7.73 0.29 -3.80
C PHE A 48 7.13 1.68 -4.07
N MET A 49 7.90 2.74 -3.80
CA MET A 49 7.49 4.12 -4.05
C MET A 49 8.30 4.69 -5.20
N THR A 50 7.62 5.34 -6.15
CA THR A 50 8.28 6.21 -7.14
C THR A 50 8.09 7.66 -6.70
N LEU A 51 9.18 8.38 -6.47
CA LEU A 51 9.17 9.81 -6.20
C LEU A 51 9.46 10.58 -7.50
N SER A 52 8.50 11.41 -7.90
CA SER A 52 8.61 12.31 -9.04
C SER A 52 9.21 13.65 -8.62
N PRO A 53 10.01 14.32 -9.47
CA PRO A 53 10.50 15.68 -9.19
C PRO A 53 9.42 16.74 -9.41
N GLN A 54 8.24 16.35 -9.89
CA GLN A 54 7.15 17.28 -10.18
C GLN A 54 6.37 17.68 -8.92
N ILE A 55 6.20 18.98 -8.71
CA ILE A 55 5.41 19.54 -7.61
C ILE A 55 4.01 19.92 -8.14
N ALA A 56 2.99 19.13 -7.79
CA ALA A 56 1.65 19.28 -8.36
C ALA A 56 0.67 20.15 -7.54
N GLY A 57 1.01 20.49 -6.29
CA GLY A 57 0.17 21.27 -5.37
C GLY A 57 -1.21 20.65 -5.07
N ARG A 58 -2.04 21.35 -4.29
CA ARG A 58 -3.42 20.95 -3.96
C ARG A 58 -4.33 22.18 -3.83
N LEU A 59 -5.56 22.07 -4.35
CA LEU A 59 -6.66 23.00 -4.10
C LEU A 59 -7.78 22.22 -3.38
N PRO A 60 -8.56 22.85 -2.46
CA PRO A 60 -9.60 22.15 -1.70
C PRO A 60 -10.67 21.45 -2.55
N GLN A 61 -10.90 21.95 -3.77
CA GLN A 61 -11.96 21.51 -4.69
C GLN A 61 -11.47 20.41 -5.65
N THR A 62 -10.19 20.06 -5.60
CA THR A 62 -9.62 18.99 -6.43
C THR A 62 -9.41 17.75 -5.59
N ILE A 63 -9.98 16.63 -6.04
CA ILE A 63 -9.69 15.32 -5.46
C ILE A 63 -8.24 14.97 -5.83
N ARG A 64 -7.34 15.02 -4.85
CA ARG A 64 -5.97 14.55 -4.94
C ARG A 64 -5.77 13.48 -3.87
N PRO A 65 -5.90 12.19 -4.25
CA PRO A 65 -5.78 11.12 -3.29
C PRO A 65 -4.42 11.11 -2.60
N GLY A 66 -4.41 10.78 -1.31
CA GLY A 66 -3.18 10.49 -0.59
C GLY A 66 -2.52 9.21 -1.10
N LEU A 67 -1.38 8.85 -0.52
CA LEU A 67 -0.81 7.50 -0.75
C LEU A 67 -1.71 6.41 -0.16
N VAL A 68 -2.37 6.71 0.97
CA VAL A 68 -3.23 5.82 1.75
C VAL A 68 -4.52 6.56 2.08
N GLU A 69 -5.66 5.88 1.95
CA GLU A 69 -6.99 6.40 2.29
C GLU A 69 -7.87 5.33 2.95
N ALA A 70 -9.01 5.76 3.54
CA ALA A 70 -10.00 4.92 4.22
C ALA A 70 -9.50 4.12 5.43
N VAL A 71 -8.29 4.43 5.91
CA VAL A 71 -7.73 3.92 7.17
C VAL A 71 -6.96 5.06 7.85
N GLU A 72 -6.99 5.06 9.17
CA GLU A 72 -6.19 5.94 10.01
C GLU A 72 -5.37 5.08 10.99
N PHE A 73 -4.11 5.45 11.16
CA PHE A 73 -3.20 4.79 12.12
C PHE A 73 -2.80 5.79 13.19
N VAL A 74 -2.75 5.35 14.44
CA VAL A 74 -2.10 6.11 15.52
C VAL A 74 -0.60 5.81 15.49
N PRO A 75 0.28 6.66 16.08
CA PRO A 75 1.73 6.45 16.02
C PRO A 75 2.19 5.04 16.42
N ASP A 76 1.54 4.44 17.42
CA ASP A 76 1.87 3.11 17.93
C ASP A 76 1.44 1.95 17.03
N THR A 77 0.47 2.19 16.13
CA THR A 77 -0.06 1.16 15.21
C THR A 77 0.34 1.42 13.76
N ALA A 78 0.93 2.58 13.47
CA ALA A 78 1.40 2.92 12.14
C ALA A 78 2.53 1.97 11.70
N PRO A 79 2.43 1.37 10.49
CA PRO A 79 3.45 0.45 10.01
C PRO A 79 4.75 1.20 9.72
N TRP A 80 5.86 0.69 10.25
CA TRP A 80 7.19 1.19 9.89
C TRP A 80 7.81 0.41 8.75
N PHE A 81 8.68 1.11 8.02
CA PHE A 81 9.33 0.62 6.83
C PHE A 81 10.83 0.89 6.88
N GLN A 82 11.63 -0.15 6.63
CA GLN A 82 13.07 -0.05 6.44
C GLN A 82 13.38 0.16 4.97
N LEU A 83 14.13 1.21 4.65
CA LEU A 83 14.63 1.43 3.28
C LEU A 83 15.65 0.34 2.92
N LEU A 84 15.38 -0.39 1.83
CA LEU A 84 16.25 -1.45 1.32
C LEU A 84 17.12 -0.96 0.16
N SER A 85 16.57 -0.16 -0.75
CA SER A 85 17.34 0.36 -1.88
C SER A 85 16.73 1.64 -2.44
N VAL A 86 17.60 2.50 -2.97
CA VAL A 86 17.24 3.64 -3.81
C VAL A 86 17.83 3.39 -5.19
N LYS A 87 17.02 3.54 -6.24
CA LYS A 87 17.49 3.56 -7.63
C LYS A 87 17.06 4.88 -8.26
N GLN A 88 17.94 5.45 -9.08
CA GLN A 88 17.60 6.62 -9.89
C GLN A 88 17.50 6.21 -11.36
N LYS A 89 16.49 6.72 -12.04
CA LYS A 89 16.43 6.69 -13.51
C LYS A 89 15.77 7.98 -14.00
N ALA A 90 16.48 8.69 -14.87
CA ALA A 90 16.18 10.09 -15.18
C ALA A 90 16.05 10.89 -13.86
N GLU A 91 15.00 11.70 -13.75
CA GLU A 91 14.75 12.55 -12.58
C GLU A 91 13.89 11.87 -11.50
N TYR A 92 13.62 10.57 -11.62
CA TYR A 92 12.79 9.81 -10.68
C TYR A 92 13.64 8.98 -9.71
N LEU A 93 13.17 8.89 -8.46
CA LEU A 93 13.69 7.94 -7.48
C LEU A 93 12.72 6.77 -7.30
N TYR A 94 13.25 5.56 -7.35
CA TYR A 94 12.55 4.32 -7.07
C TYR A 94 13.05 3.77 -5.74
N LEU A 95 12.18 3.88 -4.74
CA LEU A 95 12.44 3.53 -3.36
C LEU A 95 11.81 2.16 -3.08
N ARG A 96 12.59 1.24 -2.52
CA ARG A 96 12.10 -0.06 -2.06
C ARG A 96 12.24 -0.15 -0.56
N TYR A 97 11.13 -0.45 0.10
CA TYR A 97 11.07 -0.60 1.54
C TYR A 97 10.60 -1.99 1.93
N ARG A 98 10.99 -2.44 3.13
CA ARG A 98 10.45 -3.62 3.80
C ARG A 98 9.66 -3.20 5.02
N CYS A 99 8.48 -3.76 5.21
CA CYS A 99 7.70 -3.55 6.43
C CYS A 99 8.43 -4.19 7.62
N THR A 100 8.56 -3.44 8.71
CA THR A 100 9.19 -3.89 9.96
C THR A 100 8.20 -4.03 11.12
N GLY A 101 6.90 -3.84 10.86
CA GLY A 101 5.87 -3.75 11.90
C GLY A 101 5.91 -2.42 12.66
N PRO A 102 5.25 -2.30 13.82
CA PRO A 102 5.28 -1.10 14.64
C PRO A 102 6.67 -0.90 15.28
N ARG A 103 7.18 0.33 15.30
CA ARG A 103 8.40 0.66 16.03
C ARG A 103 8.03 0.82 17.50
N ARG A 104 8.52 -0.08 18.35
CA ARG A 104 8.46 0.13 19.81
C ARG A 104 9.37 1.30 20.16
N ALA A 105 8.84 2.27 20.91
CA ALA A 105 9.60 3.38 21.47
C ALA A 105 10.78 2.89 22.32
#